data_AF-A0A2G2IZB4-F1
#
_entry.id   AF-A0A2G2IZB4-F1
#
_cell.length_a   1.000
_cell.length_b   1.000
_cell.length_c   1.000
_cell.angle_alpha   90.00
_cell.angle_beta   90.00
_cell.angle_gamma   90.00
#
_symmetry.space_group_name_H-M   'P 1'
#
loop_
_entity.id
_entity.type
_entity.pdbx_description
1 polymer ?
#
loop_
_entity_poly.entity_id
_entity_poly.type
_entity_poly.pdbx_seq_one_letter_code
_entity_poly.pdbx_strand_id
1 'polypeptide(L)'
;MTENTTPSSPAKSSEKPSAKPSKKPWTATVLTLFPDAFPGVLSTSIIGSALKDEKWCLESIDIRDFSYNKHRSVDTTVVGGGPGMVLKPDVSAAAIDSVARISAENSGETPRPLLYLTPRGTPLTQKRVKELASGRGVIIFCGRFEGLDERVIRARNMEEVSLGDFVLAGGEVAAQALIEACVRLLPGVLGDATSTREESFEDGLLEYPLYAKPREWEGHKTPDVLLSGDHKAIANWRRTQMEQITKQRRPDLYARYLREKNTGSEKE
;
A
#
# COMPACT_ATOMS: atom_id res chain seq x y z
N MET A 1 -53.11 -48.03 29.49
CA MET A 1 -52.64 -47.95 28.08
C MET A 1 -52.02 -46.58 27.92
N THR A 2 -50.72 -46.54 27.66
CA THR A 2 -49.86 -45.36 27.67
C THR A 2 -49.96 -44.62 26.34
N GLU A 3 -50.45 -43.38 26.34
CA GLU A 3 -50.28 -42.46 25.22
C GLU A 3 -49.50 -41.24 25.70
N ASN A 4 -48.27 -41.13 25.17
CA ASN A 4 -47.34 -40.04 25.38
C ASN A 4 -47.77 -38.84 24.53
N THR A 5 -48.18 -37.74 25.18
CA THR A 5 -48.31 -36.42 24.56
C THR A 5 -46.98 -35.67 24.61
N THR A 6 -46.34 -35.52 23.45
CA THR A 6 -45.20 -34.61 23.23
C THR A 6 -45.73 -33.27 22.72
N PRO A 7 -45.39 -32.11 23.31
CA PRO A 7 -45.74 -30.82 22.73
C PRO A 7 -44.75 -30.41 21.63
N SER A 8 -45.30 -29.87 20.54
CA SER A 8 -44.60 -29.40 19.35
C SER A 8 -43.72 -28.16 19.63
N SER A 9 -42.48 -28.19 19.14
CA SER A 9 -41.57 -27.04 19.10
C SER A 9 -41.96 -26.08 17.96
N PRO A 10 -41.94 -24.75 18.14
CA PRO A 10 -42.26 -23.82 17.06
C PRO A 10 -41.10 -23.69 16.08
N ALA A 11 -41.46 -23.62 14.79
CA ALA A 11 -40.56 -23.48 13.66
C ALA A 11 -39.64 -22.25 13.80
N LYS A 12 -38.32 -22.48 13.70
CA LYS A 12 -37.34 -21.41 13.50
C LYS A 12 -37.53 -20.82 12.10
N SER A 13 -37.98 -19.57 12.05
CA SER A 13 -37.95 -18.73 10.87
C SER A 13 -36.50 -18.56 10.40
N SER A 14 -36.17 -19.13 9.25
CA SER A 14 -34.91 -18.91 8.55
C SER A 14 -34.93 -17.52 7.91
N GLU A 15 -34.36 -16.53 8.57
CA GLU A 15 -33.99 -15.27 7.91
C GLU A 15 -32.87 -15.55 6.89
N LYS A 16 -33.17 -15.35 5.61
CA LYS A 16 -32.17 -15.31 4.55
C LYS A 16 -31.29 -14.07 4.77
N PRO A 17 -29.95 -14.17 4.74
CA PRO A 17 -29.13 -12.98 4.72
C PRO A 17 -29.35 -12.26 3.38
N SER A 18 -29.90 -11.05 3.48
CA SER A 18 -29.96 -10.06 2.40
C SER A 18 -28.54 -9.76 1.93
N ALA A 19 -28.13 -10.32 0.80
CA ALA A 19 -26.87 -10.00 0.15
C ALA A 19 -26.89 -8.53 -0.30
N LYS A 20 -26.26 -7.66 0.48
CA LYS A 20 -25.87 -6.33 0.02
C LYS A 20 -24.94 -6.52 -1.20
N PRO A 21 -25.03 -5.68 -2.24
CA PRO A 21 -24.09 -5.77 -3.36
C PRO A 21 -22.67 -5.63 -2.81
N SER A 22 -21.84 -6.66 -3.02
CA SER A 22 -20.47 -6.67 -2.55
C SER A 22 -19.70 -5.53 -3.23
N LYS A 23 -19.16 -4.62 -2.43
CA LYS A 23 -18.24 -3.59 -2.92
C LYS A 23 -17.07 -4.34 -3.57
N LYS A 24 -16.75 -4.04 -4.84
CA LYS A 24 -15.60 -4.66 -5.52
C LYS A 24 -14.35 -4.55 -4.64
N PRO A 25 -13.55 -5.61 -4.52
CA PRO A 25 -12.34 -5.59 -3.70
C PRO A 25 -11.34 -4.56 -4.23
N TRP A 26 -10.48 -4.06 -3.35
CA TRP A 26 -9.43 -3.11 -3.73
C TRP A 26 -8.53 -3.74 -4.80
N THR A 27 -8.33 -3.08 -5.94
CA THR A 27 -7.66 -3.69 -7.10
C THR A 27 -6.40 -2.93 -7.52
N ALA A 28 -5.25 -3.60 -7.49
CA ALA A 28 -4.02 -3.13 -8.10
C ALA A 28 -3.92 -3.65 -9.55
N THR A 29 -3.82 -2.73 -10.52
CA THR A 29 -3.50 -3.09 -11.91
C THR A 29 -2.10 -2.59 -12.23
N VAL A 30 -1.21 -3.47 -12.68
CA VAL A 30 0.20 -3.20 -12.95
C VAL A 30 0.48 -3.35 -14.43
N LEU A 31 0.86 -2.25 -15.08
CA LEU A 31 1.37 -2.20 -16.44
C LEU A 31 2.89 -2.38 -16.36
N THR A 32 3.40 -3.50 -16.87
CA THR A 32 4.82 -3.88 -16.73
C THR A 32 5.33 -4.62 -17.96
N LEU A 33 6.64 -4.71 -18.09
CA LEU A 33 7.30 -5.62 -19.03
C LEU A 33 7.58 -7.01 -18.42
N PHE A 34 7.21 -7.26 -17.18
CA PHE A 34 7.47 -8.52 -16.49
C PHE A 34 6.22 -8.94 -15.68
N PRO A 35 5.11 -9.30 -16.36
CA PRO A 35 3.90 -9.73 -15.67
C PRO A 35 4.14 -10.93 -14.74
N ASP A 36 5.06 -11.84 -15.11
CA ASP A 36 5.45 -13.01 -14.31
C ASP A 36 6.17 -12.66 -12.99
N ALA A 37 6.64 -11.41 -12.82
CA ALA A 37 7.20 -10.93 -11.55
C ALA A 37 6.10 -10.71 -10.49
N PHE A 38 4.83 -10.80 -10.87
CA PHE A 38 3.67 -10.65 -10.01
C PHE A 38 2.92 -11.99 -9.87
N PRO A 39 2.39 -12.33 -8.68
CA PRO A 39 2.33 -11.50 -7.47
C PRO A 39 3.67 -11.35 -6.72
N GLY A 40 4.69 -12.15 -7.05
CA GLY A 40 6.00 -12.06 -6.39
C GLY A 40 5.88 -12.19 -4.86
N VAL A 41 6.47 -11.25 -4.12
CA VAL A 41 6.42 -11.27 -2.64
C VAL A 41 5.00 -11.05 -2.10
N LEU A 42 4.09 -10.47 -2.90
CA LEU A 42 2.69 -10.23 -2.52
C LEU A 42 1.88 -11.53 -2.34
N SER A 43 2.40 -12.67 -2.80
CA SER A 43 1.78 -13.99 -2.58
C SER A 43 2.11 -14.61 -1.21
N THR A 44 2.95 -13.95 -0.41
CA THR A 44 3.48 -14.51 0.83
C THR A 44 2.72 -13.96 2.05
N SER A 45 2.69 -14.74 3.13
CA SER A 45 2.19 -14.31 4.45
C SER A 45 0.74 -13.77 4.42
N ILE A 46 0.45 -12.78 5.25
CA ILE A 46 -0.88 -12.16 5.41
C ILE A 46 -1.38 -11.49 4.12
N ILE A 47 -0.48 -10.93 3.31
CA ILE A 47 -0.82 -10.25 2.05
C ILE A 47 -1.28 -11.27 1.01
N GLY A 48 -0.55 -12.38 0.89
CA GLY A 48 -0.92 -13.50 0.04
C GLY A 48 -2.17 -14.23 0.51
N SER A 49 -2.36 -14.36 1.82
CA SER A 49 -3.59 -14.90 2.39
C SER A 49 -4.78 -14.02 2.05
N ALA A 50 -4.65 -12.70 2.19
CA ALA A 50 -5.66 -11.74 1.80
C ALA A 50 -5.97 -11.76 0.29
N LEU A 51 -4.98 -12.07 -0.56
CA LEU A 51 -5.19 -12.25 -2.00
C LEU A 51 -6.02 -13.51 -2.29
N LYS A 52 -5.72 -14.63 -1.60
CA LYS A 52 -6.47 -15.89 -1.71
C LYS A 52 -7.90 -15.78 -1.18
N ASP A 53 -8.10 -14.98 -0.14
CA ASP A 53 -9.39 -14.66 0.46
C ASP A 53 -10.18 -13.59 -0.35
N GLU A 54 -9.66 -13.18 -1.52
CA GLU A 54 -10.27 -12.17 -2.39
C GLU A 54 -10.53 -10.80 -1.71
N LYS A 55 -9.77 -10.48 -0.66
CA LYS A 55 -9.86 -9.17 0.02
C LYS A 55 -9.29 -8.04 -0.84
N TRP A 56 -8.44 -8.38 -1.79
CA TRP A 56 -7.90 -7.50 -2.81
C TRP A 56 -7.61 -8.28 -4.09
N CYS A 57 -7.45 -7.58 -5.21
CA CYS A 57 -7.16 -8.17 -6.51
C CYS A 57 -5.88 -7.59 -7.12
N LEU A 58 -5.17 -8.43 -7.88
CA LEU A 58 -3.99 -8.04 -8.64
C LEU A 58 -4.19 -8.41 -10.11
N GLU A 59 -3.99 -7.43 -10.99
CA GLU A 59 -3.95 -7.61 -12.42
C GLU A 59 -2.57 -7.19 -12.92
N SER A 60 -1.85 -8.06 -13.62
CA SER A 60 -0.60 -7.70 -14.31
C SER A 60 -0.82 -7.75 -15.80
N ILE A 61 -0.40 -6.70 -16.50
CA ILE A 61 -0.63 -6.49 -17.93
C ILE A 61 0.71 -6.25 -18.60
N ASP A 62 1.03 -7.06 -19.62
CA ASP A 62 2.24 -6.88 -20.41
C ASP A 62 2.07 -5.70 -21.36
N ILE A 63 2.89 -4.66 -21.18
CA ILE A 63 2.90 -3.48 -22.06
C ILE A 63 3.19 -3.90 -23.52
N ARG A 64 3.90 -5.01 -23.73
CA ARG A 64 4.21 -5.52 -25.07
C ARG A 64 2.99 -5.94 -25.87
N ASP A 65 1.87 -6.28 -25.23
CA ASP A 65 0.64 -6.66 -25.93
C ASP A 65 0.03 -5.48 -26.72
N PHE A 66 0.47 -4.25 -26.43
CA PHE A 66 0.02 -3.02 -27.10
C PHE A 66 0.99 -2.55 -28.18
N SER A 67 2.02 -3.34 -28.50
CA SER A 67 2.93 -3.05 -29.59
C SER A 67 2.30 -3.38 -30.94
N TYR A 68 2.35 -2.42 -31.86
CA TYR A 68 1.82 -2.59 -33.23
C TYR A 68 2.72 -3.39 -34.16
N ASN A 69 3.91 -3.83 -33.69
CA ASN A 69 4.88 -4.54 -34.52
C ASN A 69 5.01 -6.02 -34.13
N LYS A 70 5.37 -6.86 -35.11
CA LYS A 70 5.56 -8.32 -34.92
C LYS A 70 6.63 -8.69 -33.89
N HIS A 71 7.52 -7.75 -33.58
CA HIS A 71 8.64 -7.94 -32.65
C HIS A 71 8.30 -7.52 -31.22
N ARG A 72 7.06 -7.07 -30.97
CA ARG A 72 6.61 -6.58 -29.66
C ARG A 72 7.54 -5.50 -29.07
N SER A 73 8.11 -4.62 -29.91
CA SER A 73 9.04 -3.58 -29.45
C SER A 73 8.29 -2.49 -28.69
N VAL A 74 8.81 -2.14 -27.52
CA VAL A 74 8.20 -1.19 -26.58
C VAL A 74 9.06 0.03 -26.32
N ASP A 75 10.29 0.02 -26.82
CA ASP A 75 11.32 1.01 -26.54
C ASP A 75 11.96 1.55 -27.82
N THR A 76 12.52 2.76 -27.75
CA THR A 76 13.21 3.43 -28.85
C THR A 76 14.38 4.25 -28.32
N THR A 77 15.26 4.70 -29.21
CA THR A 77 16.38 5.58 -28.85
C THR A 77 15.89 6.92 -28.31
N VAL A 78 16.66 7.49 -27.38
CA VAL A 78 16.36 8.80 -26.78
C VAL A 78 16.62 9.92 -27.78
N VAL A 79 15.63 10.80 -27.98
CA VAL A 79 15.80 11.99 -28.83
C VAL A 79 16.69 13.01 -28.11
N GLY A 80 17.66 13.57 -28.83
CA GLY A 80 18.68 14.47 -28.26
C GLY A 80 19.98 13.77 -27.87
N GLY A 81 20.06 12.45 -28.03
CA GLY A 81 21.23 11.64 -27.66
C GLY A 81 21.19 11.20 -26.20
N GLY A 82 22.19 10.42 -25.80
CA GLY A 82 22.28 9.79 -24.49
C GLY A 82 22.30 8.25 -24.59
N PRO A 83 22.86 7.56 -23.58
CA PRO A 83 22.82 6.11 -23.54
C PRO A 83 21.39 5.60 -23.27
N GLY A 84 21.14 4.33 -23.58
CA GLY A 84 19.90 3.64 -23.22
C GLY A 84 18.73 3.85 -24.18
N MET A 85 17.56 3.39 -23.74
CA MET A 85 16.31 3.39 -24.50
C MET A 85 15.20 4.03 -23.66
N VAL A 86 14.18 4.58 -24.31
CA VAL A 86 12.99 5.15 -23.68
C VAL A 86 11.76 4.38 -24.12
N LEU A 87 10.81 4.15 -23.20
CA LEU A 87 9.53 3.51 -23.53
C LEU A 87 8.75 4.38 -24.52
N LYS A 88 8.26 3.74 -25.59
CA LYS A 88 7.58 4.42 -26.69
C LYS A 88 6.25 5.01 -26.23
N PRO A 89 5.92 6.23 -26.66
CA PRO A 89 4.72 6.92 -26.20
C PRO A 89 3.42 6.27 -26.67
N ASP A 90 3.37 5.78 -27.91
CA ASP A 90 2.20 5.15 -28.54
C ASP A 90 1.83 3.83 -27.86
N VAL A 91 2.81 2.96 -27.62
CA VAL A 91 2.62 1.66 -26.96
C VAL A 91 2.23 1.85 -25.50
N SER A 92 2.93 2.75 -24.78
CA SER A 92 2.67 3.00 -23.36
C SER A 92 1.29 3.64 -23.15
N ALA A 93 0.90 4.59 -24.01
CA ALA A 93 -0.43 5.22 -23.94
C ALA A 93 -1.53 4.21 -24.21
N ALA A 94 -1.39 3.35 -25.22
CA ALA A 94 -2.37 2.29 -25.50
C ALA A 94 -2.54 1.32 -24.32
N ALA A 95 -1.44 0.93 -23.67
CA ALA A 95 -1.47 0.09 -22.47
C ALA A 95 -2.21 0.79 -21.30
N ILE A 96 -1.92 2.07 -21.06
CA ILE A 96 -2.60 2.88 -20.03
C ILE A 96 -4.09 3.04 -20.33
N ASP A 97 -4.45 3.28 -21.59
CA ASP A 97 -5.83 3.53 -22.00
C ASP A 97 -6.68 2.25 -21.92
N SER A 98 -6.05 1.07 -22.06
CA SER A 98 -6.73 -0.23 -21.97
C SER A 98 -7.30 -0.56 -20.58
N VAL A 99 -6.64 -0.08 -19.53
CA VAL A 99 -7.07 -0.30 -18.13
C VAL A 99 -8.07 0.76 -17.66
N ALA A 100 -8.52 1.57 -18.62
CA ALA A 100 -9.79 2.25 -18.64
C ALA A 100 -10.15 2.95 -17.32
N ARG A 101 -9.82 4.24 -17.26
CA ARG A 101 -10.49 5.24 -16.42
C ARG A 101 -12.00 5.40 -16.74
N ILE A 102 -12.52 4.64 -17.73
CA ILE A 102 -13.86 4.67 -18.32
C ILE A 102 -15.00 4.45 -17.30
N SER A 103 -14.74 3.83 -16.14
CA SER A 103 -15.80 3.67 -15.15
C SER A 103 -16.20 4.99 -14.49
N ALA A 104 -15.29 5.94 -14.26
CA ALA A 104 -15.57 7.09 -13.40
C ALA A 104 -16.59 8.09 -13.97
N GLU A 105 -16.56 8.36 -15.28
CA GLU A 105 -17.45 9.35 -15.90
C GLU A 105 -18.91 8.87 -15.99
N ASN A 106 -19.13 7.55 -16.02
CA ASN A 106 -20.47 6.97 -16.13
C ASN A 106 -20.98 6.32 -14.83
N SER A 107 -20.11 6.06 -13.84
CA SER A 107 -20.49 5.43 -12.56
C SER A 107 -20.58 6.38 -11.37
N GLY A 108 -20.12 7.64 -11.51
CA GLY A 108 -20.03 8.58 -10.39
C GLY A 108 -19.02 8.16 -9.31
N GLU A 109 -18.14 7.20 -9.61
CA GLU A 109 -17.13 6.70 -8.67
C GLU A 109 -15.79 7.41 -8.88
N THR A 110 -15.07 7.66 -7.79
CA THR A 110 -13.69 8.18 -7.85
C THR A 110 -12.78 7.21 -8.63
N PRO A 111 -12.08 7.67 -9.67
CA PRO A 111 -11.18 6.82 -10.44
C PRO A 111 -10.00 6.34 -9.59
N ARG A 112 -9.46 5.16 -9.92
CA ARG A 112 -8.19 4.70 -9.36
C ARG A 112 -7.07 5.64 -9.83
N PRO A 113 -6.19 6.13 -8.93
CA PRO A 113 -5.04 6.93 -9.33
C PRO A 113 -4.10 6.13 -10.23
N LEU A 114 -3.53 6.81 -11.23
CA LEU A 114 -2.52 6.27 -12.13
C LEU A 114 -1.14 6.75 -11.69
N LEU A 115 -0.35 5.83 -11.16
CA LEU A 115 0.97 6.10 -10.61
C LEU A 115 2.05 5.71 -11.61
N TYR A 116 3.05 6.57 -11.79
CA TYR A 116 4.31 6.24 -12.43
C TYR A 116 5.40 6.13 -11.35
N LEU A 117 6.03 4.96 -11.25
CA LEU A 117 7.00 4.67 -10.20
C LEU A 117 8.38 5.07 -10.74
N THR A 118 8.92 6.17 -10.23
CA THR A 118 10.13 6.83 -10.76
C THR A 118 10.87 7.55 -9.65
N PRO A 119 12.23 7.55 -9.63
CA PRO A 119 13.01 8.28 -8.63
C PRO A 119 12.81 9.79 -8.68
N ARG A 120 12.28 10.34 -9.79
CA ARG A 120 11.90 11.77 -9.94
C ARG A 120 10.61 12.14 -9.20
N GLY A 121 9.84 11.15 -8.77
CA GLY A 121 8.52 11.35 -8.18
C GLY A 121 8.57 11.88 -6.76
N THR A 122 7.39 12.24 -6.23
CA THR A 122 7.27 12.60 -4.82
C THR A 122 7.55 11.36 -3.96
N PRO A 123 8.39 11.44 -2.91
CA PRO A 123 8.65 10.30 -2.04
C PRO A 123 7.36 9.73 -1.44
N LEU A 124 7.20 8.40 -1.49
CA LEU A 124 6.06 7.70 -0.90
C LEU A 124 6.05 7.92 0.61
N THR A 125 4.89 8.28 1.15
CA THR A 125 4.69 8.49 2.59
C THR A 125 3.56 7.63 3.12
N GLN A 126 3.59 7.32 4.42
CA GLN A 126 2.52 6.59 5.08
C GLN A 126 1.15 7.28 4.94
N LYS A 127 1.13 8.61 4.92
CA LYS A 127 -0.08 9.39 4.60
C LYS A 127 -0.64 9.04 3.22
N ARG A 128 0.22 9.04 2.19
CA ARG A 128 -0.21 8.69 0.83
C ARG A 128 -0.67 7.24 0.74
N VAL A 129 0.01 6.32 1.41
CA VAL A 129 -0.40 4.90 1.49
C VAL A 129 -1.82 4.76 2.04
N LYS A 130 -2.16 5.47 3.12
CA LYS A 130 -3.53 5.47 3.68
C LYS A 130 -4.57 6.01 2.70
N GLU A 131 -4.25 7.10 2.01
CA GLU A 131 -5.13 7.68 0.99
C GLU A 131 -5.41 6.66 -0.13
N LEU A 132 -4.37 5.98 -0.64
CA LEU A 132 -4.48 4.94 -1.67
C LEU A 132 -5.28 3.72 -1.18
N ALA A 133 -5.03 3.26 0.04
CA ALA A 133 -5.73 2.13 0.66
C ALA A 133 -7.22 2.41 0.90
N SER A 134 -7.58 3.67 1.20
CA SER A 134 -8.99 4.07 1.39
C SER A 134 -9.80 4.11 0.08
N GLY A 135 -9.11 4.15 -1.06
CA GLY A 135 -9.70 4.16 -2.39
C GLY A 135 -10.15 2.78 -2.88
N ARG A 136 -10.34 2.66 -4.20
CA ARG A 136 -10.77 1.40 -4.85
C ARG A 136 -9.61 0.52 -5.32
N GLY A 137 -8.38 1.02 -5.24
CA GLY A 137 -7.27 0.42 -5.95
C GLY A 137 -6.34 1.45 -6.53
N VAL A 138 -5.36 0.96 -7.27
CA VAL A 138 -4.34 1.76 -7.96
C VAL A 138 -4.08 1.18 -9.34
N ILE A 139 -3.69 2.04 -10.27
CA ILE A 139 -3.09 1.63 -11.54
C ILE A 139 -1.63 2.07 -11.49
N ILE A 140 -0.71 1.15 -11.71
CA ILE A 140 0.72 1.38 -11.59
C ILE A 140 1.39 1.11 -12.92
N PHE A 141 2.13 2.08 -13.42
CA PHE A 141 3.02 1.91 -14.57
C PHE A 141 4.46 1.68 -14.08
N CYS A 142 5.00 0.51 -14.38
CA CYS A 142 6.38 0.15 -14.06
C CYS A 142 7.32 0.60 -15.18
N GLY A 143 8.11 1.65 -14.93
CA GLY A 143 9.16 2.08 -15.85
C GLY A 143 10.28 1.06 -15.99
N ARG A 144 10.95 1.09 -17.15
CA ARG A 144 12.17 0.35 -17.50
C ARG A 144 13.05 1.23 -18.38
N PHE A 145 14.27 0.75 -18.63
CA PHE A 145 15.28 1.47 -19.40
C PHE A 145 15.55 2.85 -18.76
N GLU A 146 15.67 3.92 -19.54
CA GLU A 146 15.81 5.30 -19.03
C GLU A 146 14.48 5.89 -18.51
N GLY A 147 13.35 5.24 -18.81
CA GLY A 147 12.03 5.61 -18.31
C GLY A 147 10.98 5.74 -19.41
N LEU A 148 9.90 6.45 -19.07
CA LEU A 148 8.76 6.72 -19.93
C LEU A 148 8.88 8.08 -20.64
N ASP A 149 8.44 8.14 -21.90
CA ASP A 149 8.32 9.40 -22.63
C ASP A 149 7.46 10.41 -21.85
N GLU A 150 8.05 11.56 -21.56
CA GLU A 150 7.49 12.64 -20.75
C GLU A 150 6.12 13.13 -21.25
N ARG A 151 5.83 13.01 -22.55
CA ARG A 151 4.54 13.39 -23.13
C ARG A 151 3.41 12.48 -22.66
N VAL A 152 3.67 11.19 -22.42
CA VAL A 152 2.66 10.25 -21.89
C VAL A 152 2.32 10.61 -20.45
N ILE A 153 3.35 10.87 -19.63
CA ILE A 153 3.20 11.27 -18.22
C ILE A 153 2.25 12.46 -18.11
N ARG A 154 2.52 13.51 -18.91
CA ARG A 154 1.70 14.73 -18.95
C ARG A 154 0.31 14.49 -19.54
N ALA A 155 0.23 13.85 -20.72
CA ALA A 155 -1.04 13.64 -21.42
C ALA A 155 -2.01 12.69 -20.70
N ARG A 156 -1.52 11.91 -19.74
CA ARG A 156 -2.34 11.04 -18.89
C ARG A 156 -2.41 11.49 -17.45
N ASN A 157 -1.86 12.65 -17.09
CA ASN A 157 -1.84 13.16 -15.71
C ASN A 157 -1.40 12.08 -14.71
N MET A 158 -0.26 11.45 -14.99
CA MET A 158 0.28 10.41 -14.12
C MET A 158 0.85 11.06 -12.86
N GLU A 159 0.59 10.47 -11.70
CA GLU A 159 1.23 10.85 -10.45
C GLU A 159 2.59 10.16 -10.36
N GLU A 160 3.66 10.95 -10.36
CA GLU A 160 5.02 10.41 -10.19
C GLU A 160 5.31 10.16 -8.70
N VAL A 161 5.64 8.91 -8.36
CA VAL A 161 5.93 8.47 -6.99
C VAL A 161 7.30 7.82 -6.92
N SER A 162 8.12 8.27 -5.98
CA SER A 162 9.44 7.70 -5.68
C SER A 162 9.39 6.80 -4.45
N LEU A 163 10.09 5.66 -4.47
CA LEU A 163 10.27 4.82 -3.29
C LEU A 163 11.33 5.39 -2.33
N GLY A 164 12.23 6.24 -2.84
CA GLY A 164 13.32 6.86 -2.09
C GLY A 164 14.47 7.28 -3.00
N ASP A 165 15.52 7.85 -2.40
CA ASP A 165 16.67 8.42 -3.10
C ASP A 165 17.68 7.35 -3.53
N PHE A 166 17.22 6.41 -4.35
CA PHE A 166 18.02 5.35 -4.95
C PHE A 166 17.40 4.90 -6.28
N VAL A 167 18.17 4.15 -7.08
CA VAL A 167 17.75 3.70 -8.41
C VAL A 167 17.54 2.18 -8.41
N LEU A 168 16.43 1.73 -8.98
CA LEU A 168 16.11 0.33 -9.24
C LEU A 168 16.20 0.06 -10.75
N ALA A 169 16.37 -1.22 -11.11
CA ALA A 169 16.38 -1.63 -12.52
C ALA A 169 15.01 -1.49 -13.23
N GLY A 170 13.94 -1.22 -12.47
CA GLY A 170 12.58 -1.05 -12.96
C GLY A 170 11.59 -0.78 -11.84
N GLY A 171 10.35 -0.46 -12.24
CA GLY A 171 9.30 -0.10 -11.30
C GLY A 171 8.65 -1.27 -10.56
N GLU A 172 8.97 -2.53 -10.87
CA GLU A 172 8.23 -3.69 -10.36
C GLU A 172 8.42 -3.91 -8.85
N VAL A 173 9.64 -3.75 -8.32
CA VAL A 173 9.90 -3.85 -6.88
C VAL A 173 9.21 -2.69 -6.13
N ALA A 174 9.23 -1.49 -6.70
CA ALA A 174 8.56 -0.34 -6.12
C ALA A 174 7.03 -0.48 -6.13
N ALA A 175 6.48 -1.07 -7.18
CA ALA A 175 5.06 -1.41 -7.27
C ALA A 175 4.68 -2.44 -6.19
N GLN A 176 5.47 -3.51 -6.00
CA GLN A 176 5.23 -4.50 -4.95
C GLN A 176 5.29 -3.87 -3.55
N ALA A 177 6.27 -3.01 -3.27
CA ALA A 177 6.37 -2.31 -1.99
C ALA A 177 5.15 -1.39 -1.73
N LEU A 178 4.71 -0.63 -2.73
CA LEU A 178 3.54 0.25 -2.60
C LEU A 178 2.25 -0.55 -2.39
N ILE A 179 2.06 -1.63 -3.16
CA ILE A 179 0.87 -2.50 -3.03
C ILE A 179 0.85 -3.16 -1.66
N GLU A 180 1.96 -3.73 -1.20
CA GLU A 180 2.08 -4.33 0.13
C GLU A 180 1.65 -3.35 1.24
N ALA A 181 2.21 -2.14 1.21
CA ALA A 181 1.92 -1.10 2.18
C ALA A 181 0.45 -0.67 2.18
N CYS A 182 -0.21 -0.67 1.00
CA CYS A 182 -1.65 -0.38 0.90
C CYS A 182 -2.49 -1.56 1.40
N VAL A 183 -2.19 -2.78 0.96
CA VAL A 183 -2.99 -3.98 1.22
C VAL A 183 -3.02 -4.31 2.70
N ARG A 184 -1.91 -4.14 3.43
CA ARG A 184 -1.90 -4.36 4.89
C ARG A 184 -2.92 -3.48 5.63
N LEU A 185 -3.25 -2.30 5.11
CA LEU A 185 -4.21 -1.38 5.73
C LEU A 185 -5.66 -1.69 5.36
N LEU A 186 -5.92 -2.64 4.46
CA LEU A 186 -7.29 -2.99 4.07
C LEU A 186 -8.03 -3.68 5.23
N PRO A 187 -9.34 -3.42 5.38
CA PRO A 187 -10.15 -4.06 6.42
C PRO A 187 -10.07 -5.59 6.36
N GLY A 188 -9.72 -6.21 7.48
CA GLY A 188 -9.63 -7.67 7.60
C GLY A 188 -8.33 -8.29 7.08
N VAL A 189 -7.32 -7.50 6.71
CA VAL A 189 -5.98 -8.01 6.38
C VAL A 189 -5.10 -8.12 7.63
N LEU A 190 -4.92 -7.02 8.37
CA LEU A 190 -4.29 -7.06 9.68
C LEU A 190 -5.30 -7.48 10.76
N GLY A 191 -4.82 -8.27 11.73
CA GLY A 191 -5.67 -8.87 12.77
C GLY A 191 -6.23 -7.84 13.75
N ASP A 192 -5.38 -6.98 14.31
CA ASP A 192 -5.77 -6.00 15.32
C ASP A 192 -5.62 -4.57 14.78
N ALA A 193 -6.74 -3.86 14.63
CA ALA A 193 -6.75 -2.46 14.15
C ALA A 193 -6.07 -1.47 15.13
N THR A 194 -5.84 -1.87 16.38
CA THR A 194 -5.09 -1.04 17.33
C THR A 194 -3.59 -1.09 17.10
N SER A 195 -3.06 -2.19 16.53
CA SER A 195 -1.62 -2.35 16.30
C SER A 195 -1.09 -1.30 15.32
N THR A 196 -1.89 -0.88 14.35
CA THR A 196 -1.47 0.09 13.33
C THR A 196 -1.36 1.52 13.83
N ARG A 197 -1.89 1.85 15.03
CA ARG A 197 -1.86 3.23 15.56
C ARG A 197 -0.56 3.57 16.27
N GLU A 198 0.15 2.57 16.78
CA GLU A 198 1.42 2.75 17.49
C GLU A 198 2.64 2.59 16.56
N GLU A 199 2.43 2.38 15.26
CA GLU A 199 3.49 2.17 14.28
C GLU A 199 4.26 3.46 13.98
N SER A 200 5.48 3.27 13.45
CA SER A 200 6.29 4.38 12.96
C SER A 200 5.53 5.21 11.93
N PHE A 201 5.74 6.52 11.97
CA PHE A 201 5.19 7.55 11.07
C PHE A 201 3.72 7.91 11.27
N GLU A 202 2.96 7.21 12.12
CA GLU A 202 1.54 7.49 12.39
C GLU A 202 1.35 8.86 13.07
N ASP A 203 2.09 9.10 14.16
CA ASP A 203 2.12 10.36 14.91
C ASP A 203 3.34 11.23 14.53
N GLY A 204 3.96 10.96 13.37
CA GLY A 204 5.20 11.65 12.97
C GLY A 204 6.42 11.30 13.82
N LEU A 205 6.39 10.18 14.56
CA LEU A 205 7.51 9.61 15.33
C LEU A 205 7.81 8.19 14.88
N LEU A 206 9.01 7.70 15.17
CA LEU A 206 9.35 6.28 15.10
C LEU A 206 8.77 5.51 16.30
N GLU A 207 8.55 4.21 16.12
CA GLU A 207 8.08 3.30 17.17
C GLU A 207 9.11 3.16 18.31
N TYR A 208 8.61 2.87 19.52
CA TYR A 208 9.43 2.59 20.70
C TYR A 208 10.15 1.22 20.55
N PRO A 209 11.25 0.99 21.30
CA PRO A 209 11.93 -0.30 21.27
C PRO A 209 11.05 -1.42 21.83
N LEU A 210 11.02 -2.54 21.11
CA LEU A 210 10.23 -3.72 21.46
C LEU A 210 11.06 -4.71 22.27
N TYR A 211 10.42 -5.32 23.27
CA TYR A 211 11.01 -6.35 24.12
C TYR A 211 10.10 -7.57 24.12
N ALA A 212 10.69 -8.75 23.96
CA ALA A 212 10.02 -10.03 24.04
C ALA A 212 10.57 -10.85 25.21
N LYS A 213 9.94 -11.99 25.50
CA LYS A 213 10.51 -12.96 26.43
C LYS A 213 11.78 -13.60 25.81
N PRO A 214 12.77 -14.01 26.62
CA PRO A 214 12.83 -13.97 28.09
C PRO A 214 13.14 -12.57 28.66
N ARG A 215 12.92 -12.38 29.97
CA ARG A 215 13.13 -11.07 30.65
C ARG A 215 14.58 -10.59 30.59
N GLU A 216 15.53 -11.51 30.54
CA GLU A 216 16.96 -11.23 30.43
C GLU A 216 17.55 -12.14 29.35
N TRP A 217 18.33 -11.55 28.45
CA TRP A 217 19.05 -12.25 27.38
C TRP A 217 20.48 -11.72 27.33
N GLU A 218 21.47 -12.61 27.51
CA GLU A 218 22.90 -12.26 27.51
C GLU A 218 23.28 -11.11 28.48
N GLY A 219 22.61 -11.04 29.64
CA GLY A 219 22.81 -9.95 30.62
C GLY A 219 22.05 -8.66 30.32
N HIS A 220 21.35 -8.58 29.18
CA HIS A 220 20.48 -7.46 28.83
C HIS A 220 19.08 -7.66 29.39
N LYS A 221 18.68 -6.81 30.33
CA LYS A 221 17.38 -6.86 30.99
C LYS A 221 16.32 -6.07 30.22
N THR A 222 15.10 -6.60 30.21
CA THR A 222 13.90 -5.85 29.84
C THR A 222 13.69 -4.72 30.86
N PRO A 223 13.39 -3.48 30.45
CA PRO A 223 13.12 -2.37 31.35
C PRO A 223 12.03 -2.70 32.39
N ASP A 224 12.30 -2.46 33.67
CA ASP A 224 11.39 -2.83 34.77
C ASP A 224 9.99 -2.21 34.63
N VAL A 225 9.90 -1.01 34.06
CA VAL A 225 8.62 -0.34 33.77
C VAL A 225 7.71 -1.19 32.88
N LEU A 226 8.26 -1.94 31.92
CA LEU A 226 7.51 -2.82 31.03
C LEU A 226 7.00 -4.08 31.75
N LEU A 227 7.55 -4.39 32.92
CA LEU A 227 7.17 -5.54 33.75
C LEU A 227 6.22 -5.14 34.91
N SER A 228 5.95 -3.84 35.08
CA SER A 228 5.22 -3.29 36.24
C SER A 228 3.71 -3.56 36.22
N GLY A 229 3.12 -3.79 35.05
CA GLY A 229 1.67 -3.83 34.87
C GLY A 229 0.97 -2.47 34.94
N ASP A 230 1.70 -1.38 35.19
CA ASP A 230 1.16 -0.02 35.17
C ASP A 230 1.06 0.48 33.73
N HIS A 231 -0.14 0.38 33.16
CA HIS A 231 -0.42 0.81 31.79
C HIS A 231 -0.09 2.29 31.53
N LYS A 232 -0.25 3.17 32.52
CA LYS A 232 0.06 4.60 32.37
C LYS A 232 1.57 4.83 32.35
N ALA A 233 2.30 4.18 33.26
CA ALA A 233 3.76 4.25 33.28
C ALA A 233 4.37 3.67 31.99
N ILE A 234 3.83 2.57 31.49
CA ILE A 234 4.25 1.94 30.22
C ILE A 234 3.98 2.89 29.04
N ALA A 235 2.78 3.47 28.93
CA ALA A 235 2.44 4.39 27.85
C ALA A 235 3.33 5.64 27.86
N ASN A 236 3.59 6.21 29.04
CA ASN A 236 4.50 7.35 29.19
C ASN A 236 5.93 6.98 28.77
N TRP A 237 6.43 5.84 29.22
CA TRP A 237 7.76 5.36 28.83
C TRP A 237 7.86 5.15 27.31
N ARG A 238 6.86 4.52 26.69
CA ARG A 238 6.80 4.31 25.24
C ARG A 238 6.87 5.64 24.49
N ARG A 239 6.04 6.62 24.89
CA ARG A 239 6.05 7.96 24.29
C ARG A 239 7.43 8.63 24.41
N THR A 240 8.05 8.59 25.59
CA THR A 240 9.41 9.13 25.79
C THR A 240 10.43 8.43 24.88
N GLN A 241 10.36 7.11 24.74
CA GLN A 241 11.26 6.37 23.86
C GLN A 241 11.05 6.71 22.38
N MET A 242 9.80 6.84 21.92
CA MET A 242 9.48 7.28 20.55
C MET A 242 10.12 8.64 20.24
N GLU A 243 10.00 9.61 21.15
CA GLU A 243 10.61 10.94 20.98
C GLU A 243 12.14 10.86 20.95
N GLN A 244 12.74 10.11 21.87
CA GLN A 244 14.20 9.95 21.96
C GLN A 244 14.78 9.28 20.71
N ILE A 245 14.23 8.15 20.28
CA ILE A 245 14.74 7.40 19.13
C ILE A 245 14.53 8.17 17.83
N THR A 246 13.42 8.89 17.70
CA THR A 246 13.16 9.76 16.53
C THR A 246 14.16 10.91 16.48
N LYS A 247 14.36 11.61 17.60
CA LYS A 247 15.35 12.69 17.70
C LYS A 247 16.76 12.21 17.32
N GLN A 248 17.13 11.00 17.74
CA GLN A 248 18.45 10.43 17.47
C GLN A 248 18.62 9.97 16.02
N ARG A 249 17.64 9.24 15.47
CA ARG A 249 17.78 8.54 14.17
C ARG A 249 17.20 9.31 12.99
N ARG A 250 16.18 10.13 13.22
CA ARG A 250 15.46 10.91 12.21
C ARG A 250 15.21 12.33 12.72
N PRO A 251 16.28 13.13 12.91
CA PRO A 251 16.16 14.50 13.40
C PRO A 251 15.29 15.38 12.49
N ASP A 252 15.22 15.06 11.19
CA ASP A 252 14.32 15.67 10.22
C ASP A 252 12.84 15.43 10.56
N LEU A 253 12.50 14.19 10.92
CA LEU A 253 11.15 13.78 11.32
C LEU A 253 10.79 14.42 12.67
N TYR A 254 11.72 14.43 13.62
CA TYR A 254 11.51 15.05 14.94
C TYR A 254 11.29 16.57 14.85
N ALA A 255 12.04 17.27 14.00
CA ALA A 255 11.86 18.70 13.76
C ALA A 255 10.49 19.00 13.13
N ARG A 256 9.98 18.13 12.25
CA ARG A 256 8.61 18.24 11.72
C ARG A 256 7.56 18.03 12.82
N TYR A 257 7.71 16.98 13.62
CA TYR A 257 6.82 16.69 14.76
C TYR A 257 6.70 17.90 15.71
N LEU A 258 7.82 18.54 16.07
CA LEU A 258 7.79 19.72 16.95
C LEU A 258 7.05 20.93 16.33
N ARG A 259 7.21 21.16 15.02
CA ARG A 259 6.50 22.26 14.33
C ARG A 259 4.99 22.02 14.30
N GLU A 260 4.56 20.79 14.04
CA GLU A 260 3.15 20.41 14.01
C GLU A 260 2.52 20.48 15.42
N LYS A 261 3.27 20.09 16.46
CA LYS A 261 2.82 20.21 17.85
C LYS A 261 2.60 21.67 18.27
N ASN A 262 3.53 22.56 17.94
CA ASN A 262 3.44 23.98 18.31
C ASN A 262 2.29 24.71 17.59
N THR A 263 2.01 24.35 16.34
CA THR A 263 0.90 24.93 15.57
C THR A 263 -0.47 24.40 16.00
N GLY A 264 -0.54 23.23 16.64
CA GLY A 264 -1.75 22.72 17.29
C GLY A 264 -2.07 23.43 18.60
N SER A 265 -1.06 23.76 19.41
CA SER A 265 -1.24 24.44 20.71
C SER A 265 -1.58 25.93 20.62
N GLU A 266 -1.45 26.56 19.45
CA GLU A 266 -1.86 27.95 19.22
C GLU A 266 -3.33 28.08 18.77
N LYS A 267 -4.03 26.95 18.55
CA LYS A 267 -5.44 26.90 18.14
C LYS A 267 -6.41 26.46 19.24
N GLU A 268 -5.92 26.19 20.44
CA GLU A 268 -6.69 25.95 21.66
C GLU A 268 -6.58 27.16 22.60
#